data_AF-A0A956GL66-F1
#
_entry.id   AF-A0A956GL66-F1
#
_cell.length_a   1.000
_cell.length_b   1.000
_cell.length_c   1.000
_cell.angle_alpha   90.00
_cell.angle_beta   90.00
_cell.angle_gamma   90.00
#
_symmetry.space_group_name_H-M   'P 1'
#
loop_
_entity.id
_entity.type
_entity.pdbx_description
1 polymer ?
#
loop_
_entity_poly.entity_id
_entity_poly.type
_entity_poly.pdbx_seq_one_letter_code
_entity_poly.pdbx_strand_id
1 'polypeptide(L)'
;MTVSPPDNLDLIRRVLGANLLELGLGHLSVDEQPDGETRVKVGVIEGGKAYDVEGQGVGLVHAVYNALLDRFAIEYQSLKSIELAGFTVDADVETKKDKAGVDAVGKVTLDVTNSEGRRFTFSDSSRSVSASVARAVLAVVQYFVNAERAFILLHKARRDAVERGRHDLVARFTAELAEVVESTSYAEVIESIKKDAGV
;
A
#
# COMPACT_ATOMS: atom_id res chain seq x y z
N MET A 1 -3.59 12.32 -9.47
CA MET A 1 -4.65 11.31 -9.52
C MET A 1 -3.99 10.00 -9.26
N THR A 2 -4.35 9.36 -8.15
CA THR A 2 -3.70 8.15 -7.67
C THR A 2 -4.44 6.94 -8.21
N VAL A 3 -3.71 5.97 -8.71
CA VAL A 3 -4.22 4.73 -9.30
C VAL A 3 -3.52 3.56 -8.61
N SER A 4 -4.32 2.62 -8.13
CA SER A 4 -3.88 1.36 -7.54
C SER A 4 -4.24 0.20 -8.48
N PRO A 5 -3.56 -0.96 -8.37
CA PRO A 5 -3.89 -2.14 -9.15
C PRO A 5 -5.37 -2.50 -8.98
N PRO A 6 -6.11 -2.80 -10.06
CA PRO A 6 -7.52 -3.16 -9.96
C PRO A 6 -7.72 -4.54 -9.31
N ASP A 7 -6.72 -5.42 -9.45
CA ASP A 7 -6.74 -6.78 -8.93
C ASP A 7 -7.11 -6.79 -7.44
N ASN A 8 -8.10 -7.60 -7.08
CA ASN A 8 -8.59 -7.84 -5.72
C ASN A 8 -9.14 -6.62 -4.96
N LEU A 9 -9.07 -5.40 -5.49
CA LEU A 9 -9.59 -4.19 -4.81
C LEU A 9 -11.10 -4.30 -4.54
N ASP A 10 -11.88 -4.85 -5.48
CA ASP A 10 -13.32 -5.00 -5.31
C ASP A 10 -13.66 -6.03 -4.23
N LEU A 11 -12.89 -7.13 -4.16
CA LEU A 11 -13.01 -8.11 -3.09
C LEU A 11 -12.64 -7.50 -1.73
N ILE A 12 -11.50 -6.82 -1.65
CA ILE A 12 -11.02 -6.14 -0.43
C ILE A 12 -12.07 -5.13 0.06
N ARG A 13 -12.61 -4.30 -0.83
CA ARG A 13 -13.68 -3.34 -0.52
C ARG A 13 -14.95 -4.02 -0.04
N ARG A 14 -15.36 -5.12 -0.69
CA ARG A 14 -16.54 -5.90 -0.30
C ARG A 14 -16.38 -6.52 1.09
N VAL A 15 -15.19 -7.04 1.40
CA VAL A 15 -14.89 -7.68 2.69
C VAL A 15 -14.81 -6.66 3.82
N LEU A 16 -14.10 -5.56 3.61
CA LEU A 16 -13.88 -4.56 4.67
C LEU A 16 -15.05 -3.58 4.82
N GLY A 17 -15.78 -3.28 3.74
CA GLY A 17 -16.87 -2.31 3.75
C GLY A 17 -16.44 -0.96 4.33
N ALA A 18 -17.15 -0.50 5.35
CA ALA A 18 -16.85 0.76 6.06
C ALA A 18 -15.51 0.75 6.83
N ASN A 19 -14.89 -0.41 7.01
CA ASN A 19 -13.60 -0.53 7.71
C ASN A 19 -12.40 -0.37 6.79
N LEU A 20 -12.59 -0.05 5.50
CA LEU A 20 -11.50 0.19 4.56
C LEU A 20 -10.56 1.29 5.10
N LEU A 21 -9.26 1.01 5.14
CA LEU A 21 -8.26 2.02 5.44
C LEU A 21 -8.11 2.96 4.24
N GLU A 22 -8.26 4.24 4.48
CA GLU A 22 -7.96 5.29 3.50
C GLU A 22 -6.86 6.19 4.06
N LEU A 23 -5.76 6.25 3.33
CA LEU A 23 -4.61 7.09 3.62
C LEU A 23 -4.57 8.27 2.65
N GLY A 24 -4.41 9.47 3.20
CA GLY A 24 -4.24 10.70 2.44
C GLY A 24 -2.90 11.36 2.73
N LEU A 25 -2.39 12.12 1.77
CA LEU A 25 -1.24 13.00 1.97
C LEU A 25 -1.72 14.37 2.44
N GLY A 26 -1.37 14.75 3.67
CA GLY A 26 -1.63 16.07 4.23
C GLY A 26 -0.53 17.08 3.86
N HIS A 27 0.73 16.76 4.18
CA HIS A 27 1.88 17.57 3.77
C HIS A 27 3.12 16.69 3.55
N LEU A 28 4.12 17.25 2.87
CA LEU A 28 5.40 16.61 2.62
C LEU A 28 6.52 17.65 2.77
N SER A 29 7.45 17.40 3.69
CA SER A 29 8.70 18.14 3.80
C SER A 29 9.85 17.22 3.41
N VAL A 30 10.77 17.73 2.59
CA VAL A 30 11.93 16.99 2.07
C VAL A 30 13.17 17.82 2.36
N ASP A 31 14.14 17.22 3.03
CA ASP A 31 15.48 17.75 3.25
C ASP A 31 16.47 16.78 2.62
N GLU A 32 17.07 17.18 1.49
CA GLU A 32 17.96 16.34 0.69
C GLU A 32 19.35 16.95 0.70
N GLN A 33 20.33 16.15 1.14
CA GLN A 33 21.73 16.51 1.16
C GLN A 33 22.40 16.13 -0.16
N PRO A 34 23.44 16.86 -0.60
CA PRO A 34 24.12 16.59 -1.88
C PRO A 34 24.76 15.20 -2.00
N ASP A 35 25.01 14.52 -0.88
CA ASP A 35 25.55 13.16 -0.82
C ASP A 35 24.47 12.07 -1.02
N GLY A 36 23.22 12.48 -1.19
CA GLY A 36 22.07 11.60 -1.40
C GLY A 36 21.31 11.26 -0.10
N GLU A 37 21.76 11.70 1.08
CA GLU A 37 20.98 11.54 2.30
C GLU A 37 19.70 12.39 2.20
N THR A 38 18.54 11.73 2.19
CA THR A 38 17.23 12.38 2.19
C THR A 38 16.50 12.09 3.48
N ARG A 39 16.02 13.13 4.14
CA ARG A 39 15.10 13.07 5.26
C ARG A 39 13.75 13.60 4.83
N VAL A 40 12.69 12.92 5.25
CA VAL A 40 11.32 13.33 4.95
C VAL A 40 10.49 13.38 6.21
N LYS A 41 9.55 14.31 6.19
CA LYS A 41 8.42 14.34 7.12
C LYS A 41 7.14 14.30 6.30
N VAL A 42 6.35 13.25 6.49
CA VAL A 42 5.12 12.99 5.74
C VAL A 42 3.95 13.13 6.70
N GLY A 43 3.09 14.12 6.46
CA GLY A 43 1.81 14.23 7.15
C GLY A 43 0.81 13.26 6.53
N VAL A 44 0.46 12.20 7.25
CA VAL A 44 -0.50 11.18 6.84
C VAL A 44 -1.88 11.51 7.41
N ILE A 45 -2.91 11.43 6.57
CA ILE A 45 -4.31 11.54 6.96
C ILE A 45 -4.92 10.13 6.98
N GLU A 46 -5.41 9.69 8.13
CA GLU A 46 -6.03 8.39 8.33
C GLU A 46 -7.37 8.57 9.06
N GLY A 47 -8.49 8.19 8.43
CA GLY A 47 -9.81 8.28 9.07
C GLY A 47 -10.16 9.68 9.58
N GLY A 48 -9.69 10.72 8.89
CA GLY A 48 -9.87 12.14 9.27
C GLY A 48 -8.92 12.66 10.34
N LYS A 49 -8.01 11.84 10.88
CA LYS A 49 -6.94 12.27 11.79
C LYS A 49 -5.65 12.47 11.01
N ALA A 50 -4.92 13.53 11.31
CA ALA A 50 -3.59 13.77 10.75
C ALA A 50 -2.51 13.47 11.79
N TYR A 51 -1.45 12.81 11.35
CA TYR A 51 -0.22 12.60 12.13
C TYR A 51 0.99 12.58 11.21
N ASP A 52 2.16 12.80 11.79
CA ASP A 52 3.41 12.85 11.03
C ASP A 52 4.18 11.54 11.18
N VAL A 53 4.75 11.07 10.07
CA VAL A 53 5.79 10.04 10.05
C VAL A 53 7.07 10.64 9.50
N GLU A 54 8.19 10.19 10.04
CA GLU A 54 9.52 10.63 9.64
C GLU A 54 10.29 9.45 9.10
N GLY A 55 11.12 9.69 8.09
CA GLY A 55 11.97 8.65 7.53
C GLY A 55 13.20 9.22 6.86
N GLN A 56 14.16 8.33 6.67
CA GLN A 56 15.44 8.65 6.06
C GLN A 56 15.76 7.59 5.00
N GLY A 57 16.46 8.01 3.94
CA GLY A 57 16.92 7.12 2.90
C GLY A 57 17.93 7.80 1.97
N VAL A 58 18.35 7.08 0.95
CA VAL A 58 19.32 7.54 -0.07
C VAL A 58 18.66 8.34 -1.22
N GLY A 59 17.47 8.85 -0.99
CA GLY A 59 16.63 9.53 -1.98
C GLY A 59 15.17 9.59 -1.53
N LEU A 60 14.38 10.43 -2.19
CA LEU A 60 12.98 10.69 -1.81
C LEU A 60 12.12 9.42 -1.71
N VAL A 61 12.18 8.54 -2.72
CA VAL A 61 11.38 7.30 -2.74
C VAL A 61 11.72 6.44 -1.53
N HIS A 62 13.01 6.23 -1.28
CA HIS A 62 13.51 5.40 -0.18
C HIS A 62 13.12 6.00 1.18
N ALA A 63 13.29 7.31 1.37
CA ALA A 63 12.96 7.98 2.62
C ALA A 63 11.47 7.93 2.95
N VAL A 64 10.59 8.16 1.96
CA VAL A 64 9.14 8.04 2.12
C VAL A 64 8.73 6.60 2.38
N TYR A 65 9.31 5.65 1.65
CA TYR A 65 9.06 4.23 1.83
C TYR A 65 9.39 3.79 3.25
N ASN A 66 10.57 4.13 3.76
CA ASN A 66 10.97 3.82 5.14
C ASN A 66 10.06 4.49 6.17
N ALA A 67 9.74 5.77 6.00
CA ALA A 67 8.85 6.49 6.93
C ALA A 67 7.51 5.77 7.13
N LEU A 68 6.93 5.26 6.04
CA LEU A 68 5.66 4.56 6.09
C LEU A 68 5.81 3.11 6.56
N LEU A 69 6.83 2.38 6.10
CA LEU A 69 7.06 1.00 6.53
C LEU A 69 7.37 0.94 8.03
N ASP A 70 8.21 1.83 8.57
CA ASP A 70 8.53 1.87 10.00
C ASP A 70 7.28 2.07 10.86
N ARG A 71 6.30 2.83 10.36
CA ARG A 71 5.01 3.04 11.04
C ARG A 71 4.07 1.84 10.93
N PHE A 72 3.87 1.31 9.73
CA PHE A 72 2.80 0.36 9.44
C PHE A 72 3.26 -1.11 9.52
N ALA A 73 4.52 -1.43 9.24
CA ALA A 73 5.04 -2.79 9.25
C ALA A 73 5.19 -3.38 10.67
N ILE A 74 5.03 -2.55 11.71
CA ILE A 74 4.89 -3.00 13.10
C ILE A 74 3.61 -3.81 13.25
N GLU A 75 2.49 -3.31 12.70
CA GLU A 75 1.17 -3.92 12.83
C GLU A 75 0.84 -4.86 11.67
N TYR A 76 1.38 -4.61 10.47
CA TYR A 76 1.04 -5.31 9.24
C TYR A 76 2.27 -5.96 8.62
N GLN A 77 2.42 -7.27 8.85
CA GLN A 77 3.64 -7.99 8.43
C GLN A 77 3.75 -8.14 6.91
N SER A 78 2.63 -8.06 6.18
CA SER A 78 2.65 -8.14 4.71
C SER A 78 3.57 -7.11 4.07
N LEU A 79 3.74 -5.94 4.70
CA LEU A 79 4.60 -4.86 4.21
C LEU A 79 6.10 -5.20 4.24
N LYS A 80 6.52 -6.21 5.01
CA LYS A 80 7.92 -6.66 5.05
C LYS A 80 8.29 -7.52 3.84
N SER A 81 7.29 -8.09 3.16
CA SER A 81 7.47 -9.03 2.06
C SER A 81 7.45 -8.38 0.67
N ILE A 82 7.27 -7.05 0.62
CA ILE A 82 7.15 -6.31 -0.63
C ILE A 82 8.47 -5.65 -1.02
N GLU A 83 8.81 -5.75 -2.30
CA GLU A 83 10.05 -5.24 -2.87
C GLU A 83 9.76 -4.27 -4.01
N LEU A 84 10.51 -3.17 -4.08
CA LEU A 84 10.42 -2.24 -5.20
C LEU A 84 11.02 -2.88 -6.46
N ALA A 85 10.18 -3.11 -7.46
CA ALA A 85 10.55 -3.75 -8.72
C ALA A 85 10.75 -2.77 -9.87
N GLY A 86 10.24 -1.54 -9.75
CA GLY A 86 10.36 -0.52 -10.78
C GLY A 86 9.93 0.86 -10.30
N PHE A 87 10.54 1.89 -10.87
CA PHE A 87 10.21 3.29 -10.63
C PHE A 87 10.37 4.08 -11.92
N THR A 88 9.31 4.73 -12.37
CA THR A 88 9.34 5.62 -13.54
C THR A 88 8.78 6.99 -13.19
N VAL A 89 9.35 8.00 -13.83
CA VAL A 89 8.83 9.37 -13.82
C VAL A 89 8.71 9.82 -15.27
N ASP A 90 7.49 10.08 -15.70
CA ASP A 90 7.14 10.50 -17.04
C ASP A 90 6.51 11.89 -16.99
N ALA A 91 6.79 12.75 -17.96
CA ALA A 91 6.18 14.07 -18.07
C ALA A 91 5.13 14.08 -19.18
N ASP A 92 3.91 14.48 -18.84
CA ASP A 92 2.87 14.77 -19.83
C ASP A 92 3.01 16.21 -20.31
N VAL A 93 3.92 16.42 -21.25
CA VAL A 93 4.31 17.75 -21.77
C VAL A 93 3.18 18.51 -22.48
N GLU A 94 2.07 17.84 -22.82
CA GLU A 94 0.88 18.48 -23.38
C GLU A 94 0.09 19.23 -22.31
N THR A 95 0.24 18.86 -21.04
CA THR A 95 -0.45 19.49 -19.90
C THR A 95 0.22 20.77 -19.40
N LYS A 96 1.31 21.22 -20.02
CA LYS A 96 1.99 22.48 -19.66
C LYS A 96 1.04 23.68 -19.77
N LYS A 97 1.18 24.63 -18.85
CA LYS A 97 0.51 25.93 -18.90
C LYS A 97 1.47 27.00 -19.37
N ASP A 98 2.75 26.88 -19.02
CA ASP A 98 3.77 27.83 -19.41
C ASP A 98 4.52 27.39 -20.67
N LYS A 99 5.02 28.39 -21.41
CA LYS A 99 5.73 28.18 -22.68
C LYS A 99 6.97 27.29 -22.50
N ALA A 100 7.65 27.39 -21.35
CA ALA A 100 8.85 26.59 -21.04
C ALA A 100 8.53 25.11 -20.78
N GLY A 101 7.29 24.75 -20.44
CA GLY A 101 6.87 23.35 -20.25
C GLY A 101 7.34 22.67 -18.96
N VAL A 102 8.12 23.36 -18.11
CA VAL A 102 8.65 22.82 -16.86
C VAL A 102 7.59 22.63 -15.77
N ASP A 103 6.38 23.14 -16.00
CA ASP A 103 5.23 23.03 -15.10
C ASP A 103 4.30 21.85 -15.45
N ALA A 104 4.63 21.08 -16.49
CA ALA A 104 3.84 19.93 -16.94
C ALA A 104 3.55 18.93 -15.81
N VAL A 105 2.45 18.21 -15.93
CA VAL A 105 2.10 17.13 -14.99
C VAL A 105 3.12 16.01 -15.12
N GLY A 106 3.73 15.64 -13.99
CA GLY A 106 4.54 14.44 -13.88
C GLY A 106 3.69 13.25 -13.42
N LYS A 107 3.85 12.13 -14.09
CA LYS A 107 3.33 10.81 -13.69
C LYS A 107 4.45 10.01 -13.05
N VAL A 108 4.24 9.63 -11.80
CA VAL A 108 5.09 8.69 -11.09
C VAL A 108 4.44 7.32 -11.15
N THR A 109 5.21 6.31 -11.51
CA THR A 109 4.79 4.90 -11.47
C THR A 109 5.74 4.12 -10.57
N LEU A 110 5.19 3.32 -9.65
CA LEU A 110 5.90 2.39 -8.79
C LEU A 110 5.42 0.99 -9.08
N ASP A 111 6.35 0.10 -9.42
CA ASP A 111 6.11 -1.34 -9.49
C ASP A 111 6.65 -1.98 -8.22
N VAL A 112 5.83 -2.82 -7.60
CA VAL A 112 6.16 -3.56 -6.38
C VAL A 112 5.92 -5.04 -6.63
N THR A 113 6.81 -5.90 -6.15
CA THR A 113 6.61 -7.36 -6.16
C THR A 113 6.39 -7.88 -4.76
N ASN A 114 5.50 -8.85 -4.61
CA ASN A 114 5.39 -9.62 -3.38
C ASN A 114 6.37 -10.80 -3.40
N SER A 115 6.46 -11.55 -2.30
CA SER A 115 7.35 -12.72 -2.23
C SER A 115 6.97 -13.90 -3.15
N GLU A 116 5.81 -13.86 -3.81
CA GLU A 116 5.40 -14.83 -4.83
C GLU A 116 5.82 -14.38 -6.24
N GLY A 117 6.51 -13.23 -6.36
CA GLY A 117 6.95 -12.65 -7.62
C GLY A 117 5.84 -11.96 -8.42
N ARG A 118 4.62 -11.86 -7.87
CA ARG A 118 3.52 -11.11 -8.51
C ARG A 118 3.81 -9.61 -8.42
N ARG A 119 3.66 -8.93 -9.56
CA ARG A 119 3.91 -7.49 -9.71
C ARG A 119 2.61 -6.69 -9.59
N PHE A 120 2.71 -5.55 -8.90
CA PHE A 120 1.65 -4.58 -8.67
C PHE A 120 2.13 -3.20 -9.09
N THR A 121 1.35 -2.52 -9.92
CA THR A 121 1.69 -1.19 -10.43
C THR A 121 0.80 -0.12 -9.80
N PHE A 122 1.43 0.87 -9.19
CA PHE A 122 0.79 2.03 -8.57
C PHE A 122 1.26 3.29 -9.29
N SER A 123 0.39 4.29 -9.43
CA SER A 123 0.82 5.57 -9.99
C SER A 123 0.10 6.75 -9.37
N ASP A 124 0.75 7.92 -9.39
CA ASP A 124 0.09 9.20 -9.17
C ASP A 124 0.57 10.21 -10.20
N SER A 125 -0.35 11.07 -10.66
CA SER A 125 -0.02 12.18 -11.57
C SER A 125 -0.36 13.52 -10.94
N SER A 126 0.62 14.41 -10.88
CA SER A 126 0.45 15.79 -10.40
C SER A 126 1.61 16.68 -10.88
N ARG A 127 1.51 18.00 -10.68
CA ARG A 127 2.60 18.93 -11.02
C ARG A 127 3.78 18.89 -10.04
N SER A 128 3.61 18.20 -8.91
CA SER A 128 4.69 17.97 -7.95
C SER A 128 5.06 16.49 -8.01
N VAL A 129 6.21 16.19 -8.64
CA VAL A 129 6.74 14.82 -8.69
C VAL A 129 6.92 14.26 -7.28
N SER A 130 7.41 15.07 -6.34
CA SER A 130 7.61 14.64 -4.96
C SER A 130 6.31 14.26 -4.24
N ALA A 131 5.25 15.06 -4.42
CA ALA A 131 3.94 14.71 -3.89
C ALA A 131 3.37 13.45 -4.57
N SER A 132 3.59 13.28 -5.88
CA SER A 132 3.18 12.09 -6.61
C SER A 132 3.90 10.83 -6.11
N VAL A 133 5.20 10.91 -5.81
CA VAL A 133 5.95 9.83 -5.14
C VAL A 133 5.29 9.47 -3.82
N ALA A 134 5.05 10.46 -2.96
CA ALA A 134 4.46 10.21 -1.64
C ALA A 134 3.07 9.57 -1.73
N ARG A 135 2.21 10.03 -2.65
CA ARG A 135 0.89 9.40 -2.87
C ARG A 135 0.99 7.99 -3.44
N ALA A 136 1.91 7.74 -4.36
CA ALA A 136 2.10 6.41 -4.93
C ALA A 136 2.57 5.42 -3.84
N VAL A 137 3.50 5.81 -2.96
CA VAL A 137 3.92 4.95 -1.83
C VAL A 137 2.79 4.77 -0.81
N LEU A 138 2.03 5.82 -0.48
CA LEU A 138 0.84 5.69 0.38
C LEU A 138 -0.17 4.69 -0.20
N ALA A 139 -0.36 4.71 -1.53
CA ALA A 139 -1.25 3.77 -2.22
C ALA A 139 -0.76 2.33 -2.13
N VAL A 140 0.56 2.09 -2.21
CA VAL A 140 1.17 0.78 -1.96
C VAL A 140 0.82 0.31 -0.55
N VAL A 141 1.15 1.12 0.47
CA VAL A 141 0.92 0.77 1.88
C VAL A 141 -0.55 0.52 2.16
N GLN A 142 -1.43 1.42 1.70
CA GLN A 142 -2.87 1.27 1.85
C GLN A 142 -3.40 -0.03 1.23
N TYR A 143 -2.92 -0.40 0.04
CA TYR A 143 -3.36 -1.62 -0.64
C TYR A 143 -2.98 -2.87 0.17
N PHE A 144 -1.70 -3.01 0.54
CA PHE A 144 -1.21 -4.18 1.25
C PHE A 144 -1.80 -4.30 2.67
N VAL A 145 -1.94 -3.20 3.40
CA VAL A 145 -2.60 -3.19 4.71
C VAL A 145 -4.07 -3.61 4.61
N ASN A 146 -4.80 -3.10 3.62
CA ASN A 146 -6.19 -3.49 3.43
C ASN A 146 -6.33 -4.95 2.98
N ALA A 147 -5.43 -5.43 2.14
CA ALA A 147 -5.39 -6.85 1.76
C ALA A 147 -5.20 -7.73 3.00
N GLU A 148 -4.25 -7.40 3.88
CA GLU A 148 -3.98 -8.16 5.11
C GLU A 148 -5.19 -8.14 6.06
N ARG A 149 -5.81 -6.97 6.25
CA ARG A 149 -7.03 -6.84 7.07
C ARG A 149 -8.18 -7.66 6.50
N ALA A 150 -8.36 -7.67 5.17
CA ALA A 150 -9.39 -8.46 4.51
C ALA A 150 -9.13 -9.96 4.70
N PHE A 151 -7.88 -10.40 4.54
CA PHE A 151 -7.47 -11.78 4.78
C PHE A 151 -7.78 -12.24 6.21
N ILE A 152 -7.38 -11.45 7.22
CA ILE A 152 -7.65 -11.77 8.63
C ILE A 152 -9.16 -11.87 8.90
N LEU A 153 -9.96 -10.96 8.35
CA LEU A 153 -11.40 -10.95 8.53
C LEU A 153 -12.06 -12.19 7.89
N LEU A 154 -11.71 -12.51 6.64
CA LEU A 154 -12.18 -13.70 5.94
C LEU A 154 -11.78 -14.99 6.68
N HIS A 155 -10.56 -15.03 7.22
CA HIS A 155 -10.09 -16.19 7.99
C HIS A 155 -10.93 -16.42 9.24
N LYS A 156 -11.22 -15.36 10.00
CA LYS A 156 -12.11 -15.40 11.16
C LYS A 156 -13.53 -15.82 10.78
N ALA A 157 -14.07 -15.26 9.69
CA ALA A 157 -15.40 -15.59 9.20
C ALA A 157 -15.51 -17.06 8.74
N ARG A 158 -14.47 -17.59 8.09
CA ARG A 158 -14.36 -19.01 7.72
C ARG A 158 -14.37 -19.90 8.96
N ARG A 159 -13.58 -19.56 9.99
CA ARG A 159 -13.53 -20.34 11.24
C ARG A 159 -14.90 -20.40 11.92
N ASP A 160 -15.57 -19.25 12.05
CA ASP A 160 -16.93 -19.18 12.58
C ASP A 160 -17.95 -20.00 11.76
N ALA A 161 -17.84 -19.98 10.42
CA ALA A 161 -18.69 -20.80 9.55
C ALA A 161 -18.46 -22.31 9.74
N VAL A 162 -17.22 -22.74 9.97
CA VAL A 162 -16.89 -24.13 10.31
C VAL A 162 -17.51 -24.53 11.65
N GLU A 163 -17.35 -23.69 12.68
CA GLU A 163 -17.91 -23.93 14.02
C GLU A 163 -19.45 -24.04 14.00
N ARG A 164 -20.11 -23.30 13.10
CA ARG A 164 -21.58 -23.30 12.92
C ARG A 164 -22.09 -24.35 11.93
N GLY A 165 -21.24 -25.17 11.33
CA GLY A 165 -21.63 -26.18 10.33
C GLY A 165 -22.18 -25.59 9.02
N ARG A 166 -21.86 -24.33 8.69
CA ARG A 166 -22.34 -23.63 7.48
C ARG A 166 -21.41 -23.88 6.30
N HIS A 167 -21.47 -25.08 5.74
CA HIS A 167 -20.59 -25.53 4.65
C HIS A 167 -20.62 -24.62 3.41
N ASP A 168 -21.76 -23.97 3.13
CA ASP A 168 -21.92 -22.98 2.05
C ASP A 168 -21.00 -21.76 2.25
N LEU A 169 -20.96 -21.23 3.48
CA LEU A 169 -20.10 -20.10 3.83
C LEU A 169 -18.63 -20.50 3.88
N VAL A 170 -18.32 -21.71 4.35
CA VAL A 170 -16.94 -22.22 4.34
C VAL A 170 -16.39 -22.28 2.91
N ALA A 171 -17.16 -22.81 1.95
CA ALA A 171 -16.73 -22.88 0.56
C ALA A 171 -16.50 -21.48 -0.03
N ARG A 172 -17.45 -20.57 0.19
CA ARG A 172 -17.33 -19.18 -0.27
C ARG A 172 -16.11 -18.47 0.31
N PHE A 173 -15.95 -18.49 1.64
CA PHE A 173 -14.81 -17.82 2.29
C PHE A 173 -13.47 -18.46 1.92
N THR A 174 -13.44 -19.76 1.63
CA THR A 174 -12.22 -20.42 1.14
C THR A 174 -11.83 -19.91 -0.25
N ALA A 175 -12.80 -19.74 -1.15
CA ALA A 175 -12.55 -19.15 -2.48
C ALA A 175 -12.09 -17.68 -2.37
N GLU A 176 -12.78 -16.87 -1.57
CA GLU A 176 -12.40 -15.46 -1.34
C GLU A 176 -11.02 -15.35 -0.67
N LEU A 177 -10.66 -16.26 0.25
CA LEU A 177 -9.31 -16.31 0.84
C LEU A 177 -8.24 -16.62 -0.19
N ALA A 178 -8.47 -17.59 -1.08
CA ALA A 178 -7.50 -17.94 -2.12
C ALA A 178 -7.21 -16.75 -3.04
N GLU A 179 -8.26 -16.02 -3.44
CA GLU A 179 -8.15 -14.81 -4.26
C GLU A 179 -7.32 -13.71 -3.57
N VAL A 180 -7.54 -13.47 -2.26
CA VAL A 180 -6.73 -12.49 -1.50
C VAL A 180 -5.30 -12.98 -1.28
N VAL A 181 -5.06 -14.27 -1.04
CA VAL A 181 -3.70 -14.82 -0.84
C VAL A 181 -2.85 -14.67 -2.09
N GLU A 182 -3.39 -14.93 -3.29
CA GLU A 182 -2.63 -14.75 -4.54
C GLU A 182 -2.15 -13.30 -4.77
N SER A 183 -2.68 -12.32 -4.03
CA SER A 183 -2.17 -10.94 -4.09
C SER A 183 -1.03 -10.62 -3.12
N THR A 184 -0.67 -11.52 -2.20
CA THR A 184 0.03 -11.10 -0.98
C THR A 184 0.64 -12.29 -0.26
N SER A 185 1.94 -12.20 0.05
CA SER A 185 2.62 -13.22 0.83
C SER A 185 2.18 -13.16 2.29
N TYR A 186 1.22 -14.00 2.65
CA TYR A 186 0.75 -14.15 4.03
C TYR A 186 1.38 -15.33 4.76
N ALA A 187 2.48 -15.90 4.27
CA ALA A 187 3.12 -17.02 4.95
C ALA A 187 3.40 -16.70 6.43
N GLU A 188 3.97 -15.52 6.70
CA GLU A 188 4.25 -15.04 8.05
C GLU A 188 2.98 -14.67 8.84
N VAL A 189 1.96 -14.12 8.18
CA VAL A 189 0.67 -13.81 8.82
C VAL A 189 -0.06 -15.10 9.20
N ILE A 190 -0.01 -16.13 8.37
CA ILE A 190 -0.55 -17.47 8.67
C ILE A 190 0.20 -18.10 9.85
N GLU A 191 1.52 -17.97 9.92
CA GLU A 191 2.31 -18.47 11.05
C GLU A 191 2.00 -17.74 12.36
N SER A 192 1.83 -16.41 12.33
CA SER A 192 1.43 -15.64 13.52
C SER A 192 0.02 -16.02 13.98
N ILE A 193 -0.94 -16.19 13.06
CA ILE A 193 -2.29 -16.64 13.38
C ILE A 193 -2.28 -18.06 13.99
N LYS A 194 -1.44 -18.97 13.50
CA LYS A 194 -1.30 -20.33 14.07
C LYS A 194 -0.77 -20.28 15.51
N LYS A 195 0.28 -19.48 15.75
CA LYS A 195 0.84 -19.26 17.09
C LYS A 195 -0.19 -18.68 18.06
N ASP A 196 -0.97 -17.69 17.64
CA ASP A 196 -2.02 -17.07 18.46
C ASP A 196 -3.23 -18.00 18.69
N ALA A 197 -3.48 -18.94 17.77
CA ALA A 197 -4.52 -19.96 17.90
C ALA A 197 -4.11 -21.16 18.77
N GLY A 198 -2.87 -21.20 19.29
CA GLY A 198 -2.38 -22.29 20.12
C GLY A 198 -2.21 -23.63 19.41
N VAL A 199 -1.92 -23.61 18.10
CA VAL A 199 -1.59 -24.79 17.28
C VAL A 199 -0.16 -24.69 16.77
#